data_AF-A0A9E2J1U6-F1
#
_entry.id   AF-A0A9E2J1U6-F1
#
_cell.length_a   1.000
_cell.length_b   1.000
_cell.length_c   1.000
_cell.angle_alpha   90.00
_cell.angle_beta   90.00
_cell.angle_gamma   90.00
#
_symmetry.space_group_name_H-M   'P 1'
#
loop_
_entity.id
_entity.type
_entity.pdbx_description
1 polymer ?
#
loop_
_entity_poly.entity_id
_entity_poly.type
_entity_poly.pdbx_seq_one_letter_code
_entity_poly.pdbx_strand_id
1 'polypeptide(L)' 'MAELGRVERVTNDSVQKLLGVSDATATRYLDELEKEGKIRQVGETGKYVYYEKI' A
#
# COMPACT_ATOMS: atom_id res chain seq x y z
N MET A 1 3.56 -16.76 20.64
CA MET A 1 2.22 -16.13 20.60
C MET A 1 2.40 -14.65 20.33
N ALA A 2 2.46 -14.28 19.06
CA ALA A 2 2.24 -12.92 18.60
C ALA A 2 1.52 -13.07 17.26
N GLU A 3 0.19 -13.19 17.33
CA GLU A 3 -0.67 -13.03 16.16
C GLU A 3 -0.44 -11.61 15.63
N LEU A 4 0.35 -11.49 14.56
CA LEU A 4 0.30 -10.34 13.66
C LEU A 4 -1.01 -10.43 12.88
N GLY A 5 -2.10 -10.17 13.57
CA GLY A 5 -3.42 -10.02 12.99
C GLY A 5 -3.43 -8.86 12.00
N ARG A 6 -3.19 -9.18 10.74
CA ARG A 6 -3.93 -8.62 9.61
C ARG A 6 -3.85 -7.09 9.46
N VAL A 7 -2.65 -6.59 9.19
CA VAL A 7 -2.55 -5.29 8.49
C VAL A 7 -2.73 -5.56 6.99
N GLU A 8 -3.95 -5.94 6.59
CA GLU A 8 -4.30 -6.17 5.18
C GLU A 8 -4.28 -4.87 4.36
N ARG A 9 -4.14 -3.72 5.02
CA ARG A 9 -4.21 -2.38 4.43
C ARG A 9 -2.87 -1.69 4.52
N VAL A 10 -2.31 -1.32 3.38
CA VAL A 10 -1.06 -0.58 3.25
C VAL A 10 -1.36 0.80 2.68
N THR A 11 -0.80 1.84 3.30
CA THR A 11 -0.82 3.19 2.75
C THR A 11 0.51 3.51 2.08
N ASN A 12 0.51 4.50 1.18
CA ASN A 12 1.73 5.00 0.56
C ASN A 12 2.81 5.38 1.61
N ASP A 13 2.42 6.13 2.64
CA ASP A 13 3.29 6.52 3.75
C ASP A 13 3.94 5.32 4.45
N SER A 14 3.21 4.21 4.57
CA SER A 14 3.73 2.99 5.18
C SER A 14 4.80 2.37 4.28
N VAL A 15 4.56 2.32 2.97
CA VAL A 15 5.55 1.83 1.98
C VAL A 15 6.80 2.70 1.97
N GLN A 16 6.65 4.04 2.00
CA GLN A 16 7.77 4.97 2.08
C GLN A 16 8.65 4.66 3.30
N LYS A 17 8.04 4.47 4.48
CA LYS A 17 8.76 4.18 5.72
C LYS A 17 9.41 2.81 5.73
N LEU A 18 8.74 1.80 5.16
CA LEU A 18 9.24 0.42 5.13
C LEU A 18 10.40 0.24 4.13
N LEU A 19 10.30 0.89 2.96
CA LEU A 19 11.30 0.75 1.89
C LEU A 19 12.32 1.89 1.86
N GLY A 20 12.11 2.95 2.64
CA GLY A 20 12.98 4.14 2.65
C GLY A 20 12.96 4.92 1.33
N VAL A 21 11.84 4.86 0.60
CA VAL A 21 11.71 5.46 -0.74
C VAL A 21 10.87 6.73 -0.71
N SER A 22 10.98 7.53 -1.77
CA SER A 22 10.15 8.72 -1.95
C SER A 22 8.67 8.38 -2.16
N ASP A 23 7.79 9.34 -1.88
CA ASP A 23 6.34 9.24 -2.15
C ASP A 23 6.02 8.80 -3.58
N ALA A 24 6.66 9.43 -4.56
CA ALA A 24 6.48 9.09 -5.97
C ALA A 24 6.92 7.65 -6.27
N THR A 25 7.99 7.17 -5.62
CA THR A 25 8.46 5.80 -5.78
C THR A 25 7.50 4.79 -5.14
N ALA A 26 7.01 5.06 -3.94
CA ALA A 26 6.02 4.22 -3.28
C ALA A 26 4.71 4.14 -4.09
N THR A 27 4.28 5.26 -4.68
CA THR A 27 3.08 5.30 -5.54
C THR A 27 3.26 4.40 -6.77
N ARG A 28 4.40 4.53 -7.46
CA ARG A 28 4.70 3.69 -8.64
C ARG A 28 4.75 2.21 -8.30
N TYR A 29 5.34 1.86 -7.16
CA TYR A 29 5.40 0.47 -6.72
C TYR A 29 4.02 -0.12 -6.44
N LEU A 30 3.15 0.64 -5.77
CA LEU A 30 1.77 0.21 -5.49
C LEU A 30 0.93 0.11 -6.77
N ASP A 31 1.10 1.04 -7.71
CA ASP A 31 0.44 1.02 -9.02
C ASP A 31 0.86 -0.22 -9.86
N GLU A 32 2.13 -0.60 -9.84
CA GLU A 32 2.61 -1.83 -10.48
C GLU A 32 1.98 -3.08 -9.83
N LEU A 33 1.94 -3.14 -8.50
CA LEU A 33 1.31 -4.26 -7.79
C LEU A 33 -0.20 -4.36 -8.04
N GLU A 34 -0.88 -3.22 -8.22
CA GLU A 34 -2.29 -3.18 -8.59
C GLU A 34 -2.51 -3.65 -10.04
N LYS A 35 -1.67 -3.21 -10.97
CA LYS A 35 -1.69 -3.68 -12.37
C LYS A 35 -1.43 -5.18 -12.49
N GLU A 36 -0.59 -5.73 -11.61
CA GLU A 36 -0.34 -7.17 -11.50
C GLU A 36 -1.49 -7.93 -10.81
N GLY A 37 -2.49 -7.24 -10.26
CA GLY A 37 -3.64 -7.84 -9.57
C GLY A 37 -3.30 -8.40 -8.20
N LYS A 38 -2.21 -7.96 -7.56
CA LYS A 38 -1.81 -8.41 -6.22
C LYS A 38 -2.47 -7.61 -5.11
N ILE A 39 -2.77 -6.34 -5.38
CA ILE A 39 -3.44 -5.43 -4.45
C ILE A 39 -4.51 -4.64 -5.22
N ARG A 40 -5.45 -4.02 -4.49
CA ARG A 40 -6.38 -3.02 -5.04
C ARG A 40 -6.32 -1.74 -4.22
N GLN A 41 -6.39 -0.60 -4.89
CA GLN A 41 -6.60 0.69 -4.27
C GLN A 41 -8.04 0.78 -3.75
N VAL A 42 -8.19 1.27 -2.53
CA VAL A 42 -9.46 1.60 -1.89
C VAL A 42 -9.44 3.07 -1.51
N GLY A 43 -10.41 3.80 -2.04
CA GLY A 43 -10.50 5.26 -1.94
C GLY A 43 -9.90 5.96 -3.14
N GLU A 44 -10.51 7.08 -3.54
CA GLU A 44 -10.15 7.79 -4.77
C GLU A 44 -9.02 8.81 -4.57
N THR A 45 -9.07 9.62 -3.49
CA THR A 45 -8.06 10.67 -3.24
C THR A 45 -7.82 10.96 -1.76
N GLY A 46 -6.61 11.43 -1.44
CA GLY A 46 -6.23 11.95 -0.13
C GLY A 46 -5.89 10.89 0.93
N LYS A 47 -5.96 11.30 2.20
CA LYS A 47 -5.52 10.50 3.37
C LYS A 47 -6.33 9.21 3.62
N TYR A 48 -7.42 9.02 2.89
CA TYR A 48 -8.27 7.82 3.00
C TYR A 48 -7.93 6.76 1.95
N VAL A 49 -6.93 7.01 1.10
CA VAL A 49 -6.44 6.04 0.13
C VAL A 49 -5.57 5.00 0.84
N TYR A 50 -5.95 3.74 0.70
CA TYR A 50 -5.16 2.60 1.14
C TYR A 50 -5.27 1.48 0.13
N TYR A 51 -4.34 0.54 0.18
CA TYR A 51 -4.29 -0.62 -0.70
C TYR A 51 -4.54 -1.88 0.11
N GLU A 52 -5.34 -2.79 -0.41
CA GLU A 52 -5.57 -4.09 0.21
C GLU A 52 -5.21 -5.25 -0.72
N LYS A 53 -4.73 -6.34 -0.14
CA LYS A 53 -4.33 -7.54 -0.90
C LYS A 53 -5.56 -8.26 -1.46
N ILE A 54 -5.47 -8.71 -2.71
CA ILE A 54 -6.47 -9.56 -3.38
C ILE A 54 -6.14 -11.04 -3.17
#